data_AF-A0A3M2WMJ7-F1
#
_entry.id   AF-A0A3M2WMJ7-F1
#
_cell.length_a   1.000
_cell.length_b   1.000
_cell.length_c   1.000
_cell.angle_alpha   90.00
_cell.angle_beta   90.00
_cell.angle_gamma   90.00
#
_symmetry.space_group_name_H-M   'P 1'
#
loop_
_entity.id
_entity.type
_entity.pdbx_description
1 polymer ?
#
loop_
_entity_poly.entity_id
_entity_poly.type
_entity_poly.pdbx_seq_one_letter_code
_entity_poly.pdbx_strand_id
1 'polypeptide(L)'
;MSILKEFRDTENTLRTLQQRLDELKRNEQLVKELDFDKRLKLLMTRHGVTTDDILNFLIPTPAFPGFTTEEHTPPLRHAQQR
;
A
#
# COMPACT_ATOMS: atom_id res chain seq x y z
N MET A 1 45.52 24.76 18.00
CA MET A 1 44.62 24.73 16.82
C MET A 1 43.92 26.08 16.72
N SER A 2 43.49 26.52 15.53
CA SER A 2 42.88 27.84 15.31
C SER A 2 41.37 27.79 15.54
N ILE A 3 40.82 28.78 16.26
CA ILE A 3 39.37 28.95 16.50
C ILE A 3 38.58 29.01 15.17
N LEU A 4 39.18 29.58 14.13
CA LEU A 4 38.59 29.62 12.79
C LEU A 4 38.45 28.22 12.17
N LYS A 5 39.38 27.32 12.49
CA LYS A 5 39.32 25.92 12.05
C LYS A 5 38.19 25.19 12.78
N GLU A 6 38.07 25.39 14.09
CA GLU A 6 36.99 24.81 14.90
C GLU A 6 35.60 25.30 14.44
N PHE A 7 35.49 26.59 14.08
CA PHE A 7 34.27 27.15 13.51
C PHE A 7 33.88 26.48 12.18
N ARG A 8 34.84 26.32 11.25
CA ARG A 8 34.59 25.66 9.95
C ARG A 8 34.27 24.18 10.11
N ASP A 9 34.93 23.50 11.03
CA ASP A 9 34.65 22.11 11.36
C ASP A 9 33.21 21.97 11.92
N THR A 10 32.79 22.92 12.75
CA THR A 10 31.42 23.00 13.29
C THR A 10 30.38 23.30 12.20
N GLU A 11 30.65 24.24 11.29
CA GLU A 11 29.75 24.59 10.18
C GLU A 11 29.52 23.40 9.23
N ASN A 12 30.59 22.68 8.89
CA ASN A 12 30.50 21.47 8.07
C ASN A 12 29.68 20.37 8.75
N THR A 13 29.87 20.19 10.06
CA THR A 13 29.10 19.23 10.86
C THR A 13 27.60 19.58 10.84
N LEU A 14 27.29 20.87 11.00
CA LEU A 14 25.92 21.37 10.96
C LEU A 14 25.27 21.10 9.59
N ARG A 15 26.01 21.32 8.50
CA ARG A 15 25.53 21.05 7.14
C ARG A 15 25.22 19.57 6.90
N THR A 16 26.06 18.66 7.40
CA THR A 16 25.82 17.21 7.31
C THR A 16 24.60 16.79 8.15
N LEU A 17 24.45 17.35 9.35
CA LEU A 17 23.28 17.09 10.20
C LEU A 17 21.99 17.59 9.55
N GLN A 18 22.02 18.75 8.91
CA GLN A 18 20.89 19.29 8.14
C GLN A 18 20.50 18.37 6.99
N GLN A 19 21.49 17.89 6.22
CA GLN A 19 21.25 16.94 5.14
C GLN A 19 20.58 15.67 5.66
N ARG A 20 21.08 15.09 6.76
CA ARG A 20 20.50 13.91 7.41
C ARG A 20 19.07 14.15 7.89
N LEU A 21 18.77 15.35 8.37
CA LEU A 21 17.43 15.75 8.79
C LEU A 21 16.46 15.83 7.59
N ASP A 22 16.93 16.31 6.45
CA ASP A 22 16.18 16.26 5.20
C ASP A 22 16.00 14.82 4.67
N GLU A 23 16.95 13.92 4.92
CA GLU A 23 16.77 12.49 4.61
C GLU A 23 15.72 11.84 5.52
N LEU A 24 15.64 12.26 6.78
CA LEU A 24 14.64 11.76 7.73
C LEU A 24 13.24 12.32 7.47
N LYS A 25 13.13 13.53 6.89
CA LYS A 25 11.87 14.02 6.30
C LYS A 25 11.36 13.14 5.17
N ARG A 26 12.19 12.31 4.53
CA ARG A 26 11.74 11.32 3.54
C ARG A 26 10.77 10.26 4.10
N ASN A 27 10.52 10.24 5.41
CA ASN A 27 9.34 9.57 6.00
C ASN A 27 7.99 10.15 5.53
N GLU A 28 7.96 11.29 4.83
CA GLU A 28 6.79 11.76 4.10
C GLU A 28 6.33 10.77 3.02
N GLN A 29 7.23 9.97 2.45
CA GLN A 29 6.84 8.88 1.55
C GLN A 29 6.06 7.81 2.28
N LEU A 30 6.50 7.43 3.48
CA LEU A 30 5.77 6.49 4.32
C LEU A 30 4.39 7.03 4.71
N VAL A 31 4.29 8.32 5.04
CA VAL A 31 2.99 8.97 5.32
C VAL A 31 2.07 8.91 4.10
N LYS A 32 2.58 9.18 2.90
CA LYS A 32 1.81 9.11 1.65
C LYS A 32 1.37 7.69 1.31
N GLU A 33 2.22 6.70 1.52
CA GLU A 33 1.87 5.28 1.30
C GLU A 33 0.79 4.83 2.27
N LEU A 34 0.85 5.25 3.54
CA LEU A 34 -0.18 4.97 4.52
C LEU A 34 -1.51 5.67 4.20
N ASP A 35 -1.48 6.92 3.74
CA ASP A 35 -2.70 7.62 3.32
C ASP A 35 -3.31 7.01 2.06
N PHE A 36 -2.48 6.51 1.13
CA PHE A 36 -2.94 5.79 -0.04
C PHE A 36 -3.63 4.48 0.34
N ASP A 37 -3.00 3.64 1.18
CA ASP A 37 -3.58 2.38 1.65
C ASP A 37 -4.93 2.57 2.35
N LYS A 38 -5.04 3.59 3.22
CA LYS A 38 -6.31 3.94 3.88
C LYS A 38 -7.40 4.31 2.90
N ARG A 39 -7.08 5.15 1.91
CA ARG A 39 -8.05 5.59 0.89
C ARG A 39 -8.47 4.44 -0.01
N LEU A 40 -7.53 3.57 -0.38
CA LEU A 40 -7.79 2.37 -1.18
C LEU A 40 -8.72 1.41 -0.45
N LYS A 41 -8.41 1.07 0.81
CA LYS A 41 -9.27 0.20 1.64
C LYS A 41 -10.67 0.77 1.84
N LEU A 42 -10.78 2.08 2.11
CA LEU A 42 -12.09 2.73 2.25
C LEU A 42 -12.91 2.63 0.96
N LEU A 43 -12.27 2.84 -0.20
CA LEU A 43 -12.92 2.73 -1.50
C LEU A 43 -13.36 1.29 -1.79
N MET A 44 -12.50 0.31 -1.51
CA MET A 44 -12.81 -1.12 -1.62
C MET A 44 -14.02 -1.51 -0.78
N THR A 45 -14.04 -1.12 0.50
CA THR A 45 -15.18 -1.40 1.40
C THR A 45 -16.46 -0.74 0.89
N ARG A 46 -16.40 0.51 0.40
CA ARG A 46 -17.57 1.24 -0.09
C ARG A 46 -18.21 0.59 -1.31
N HIS A 47 -17.41 0.03 -2.20
CA HIS A 47 -17.89 -0.61 -3.42
C HIS A 47 -18.07 -2.14 -3.28
N GLY A 48 -17.73 -2.72 -2.12
CA GLY A 48 -17.76 -4.17 -1.90
C GLY A 48 -16.77 -4.92 -2.78
N VAL A 49 -15.70 -4.25 -3.23
CA VAL A 49 -14.74 -4.75 -4.21
C VAL A 49 -13.56 -5.37 -3.48
N THR A 50 -13.19 -6.58 -3.86
CA THR A 50 -12.04 -7.30 -3.29
C THR A 50 -10.75 -6.97 -4.04
N THR A 51 -9.60 -7.34 -3.47
CA THR A 51 -8.30 -7.13 -4.13
C THR A 51 -8.26 -7.84 -5.49
N ASP A 52 -8.91 -8.99 -5.61
CA ASP A 52 -9.00 -9.75 -6.86
C ASP A 52 -9.80 -8.99 -7.92
N ASP A 53 -10.92 -8.40 -7.55
CA ASP A 53 -11.73 -7.56 -8.43
C ASP A 53 -10.95 -6.32 -8.93
N ILE A 54 -10.13 -5.71 -8.06
CA ILE A 54 -9.24 -4.62 -8.44
C ILE A 54 -8.17 -5.09 -9.43
N LEU A 55 -7.55 -6.25 -9.19
CA LEU A 55 -6.57 -6.83 -10.12
C LEU A 55 -7.20 -7.15 -11.48
N ASN A 56 -8.42 -7.68 -11.48
CA ASN A 56 -9.20 -7.94 -12.68
C ASN A 56 -9.59 -6.65 -13.44
N PHE A 57 -9.72 -5.53 -12.73
CA PHE A 57 -10.00 -4.21 -13.33
C PHE A 57 -8.74 -3.51 -13.88
N LEU A 58 -7.60 -3.65 -13.20
CA LEU A 58 -6.34 -2.99 -13.59
C LEU A 58 -5.58 -3.69 -14.72
N ILE A 59 -5.80 -4.99 -14.93
CA ILE A 59 -5.16 -5.75 -16.01
C ILE A 59 -6.11 -5.79 -17.21
N PRO A 60 -5.80 -5.12 -18.34
CA PRO A 60 -6.61 -5.23 -19.53
C PRO A 60 -6.36 -6.61 -20.18
N THR A 61 -7.20 -7.59 -19.81
CA THR A 61 -7.52 -8.90 -20.44
C THR A 61 -6.51 -10.06 -20.37
N PRO A 62 -6.97 -11.34 -20.53
CA PRO A 62 -8.22 -11.96 -20.08
C PRO A 62 -7.98 -13.29 -19.30
N ALA A 63 -8.94 -13.68 -18.45
CA ALA A 63 -9.10 -15.01 -17.84
C ALA A 63 -7.91 -15.55 -17.03
N PHE A 64 -7.93 -15.31 -15.72
CA PHE A 64 -7.27 -16.21 -14.77
C PHE A 64 -7.96 -17.59 -14.83
N PRO A 65 -7.30 -18.68 -15.29
CA PRO A 65 -7.89 -20.01 -15.37
C PRO A 65 -7.81 -20.71 -14.01
N GLY A 66 -8.26 -20.03 -12.95
CA GLY A 66 -8.15 -20.51 -11.56
C GLY A 66 -9.36 -20.21 -10.68
N PHE A 67 -10.26 -19.31 -11.09
CA PHE A 67 -11.54 -19.15 -10.44
C PHE A 67 -12.55 -20.16 -11.01
N THR A 68 -12.44 -21.42 -10.57
CA THR A 68 -13.65 -22.24 -10.50
C THR A 68 -14.52 -21.59 -9.44
N THR A 69 -15.52 -20.83 -9.88
CA THR A 69 -16.74 -20.64 -9.12
C THR A 69 -17.21 -22.03 -8.75
N GLU A 70 -16.83 -22.50 -7.54
CA GLU A 70 -17.57 -23.58 -6.91
C GLU A 70 -18.99 -23.05 -6.77
N GLU A 71 -19.81 -23.60 -7.66
CA GLU A 71 -21.24 -23.50 -7.68
C GLU A 71 -21.75 -23.54 -6.24
N HIS A 72 -22.16 -22.41 -5.69
CA HIS A 72 -23.02 -22.41 -4.51
C HIS A 72 -24.41 -22.83 -4.99
N THR A 73 -24.52 -24.10 -5.42
CA THR A 73 -25.80 -24.77 -5.61
C THR A 73 -26.43 -24.88 -4.22
N PRO A 74 -27.56 -24.22 -3.95
CA PRO A 74 -28.28 -24.49 -2.71
C PRO A 74 -28.67 -25.97 -2.72
N PRO A 75 -28.58 -26.69 -1.58
CA PRO A 75 -28.83 -28.12 -1.58
C PRO A 75 -30.29 -28.38 -1.98
N LEU A 76 -30.46 -29.01 -3.15
CA LEU A 76 -31.70 -29.65 -3.54
C LEU A 76 -32.00 -30.74 -2.50
N ARG A 77 -33.01 -30.45 -1.65
CA ARG A 77 -33.65 -31.42 -0.76
C ARG A 77 -34.03 -32.64 -1.60
N HIS A 78 -33.29 -33.73 -1.41
CA HIS A 78 -33.65 -35.02 -1.97
C HIS A 78 -35.05 -35.41 -1.47
N ALA A 79 -35.92 -35.70 -2.45
CA ALA A 79 -37.05 -36.62 -2.42
C ALA A 79 -37.60 -37.02 -1.03
N GLN A 80 -38.75 -36.45 -0.67
CA GLN A 80 -39.69 -37.14 0.23
C GLN A 80 -40.89 -37.63 -0.57
N GLN A 81 -40.76 -38.89 -1.00
CA GLN A 81 -41.79 -39.93 -1.04
C GLN A 81 -43.22 -39.50 -1.38
N ARG A 82 -43.67 -39.85 -2.59
CA ARG A 82 -44.94 -40.55 -2.81
C ARG A 82 -44.85 -41.42 -4.05
#